data_AF-A0A699W4G6-F1
#
_entry.id   AF-A0A699W4G6-F1
#
_cell.length_a   1.000
_cell.length_b   1.000
_cell.length_c   1.000
_cell.angle_alpha   90.00
_cell.angle_beta   90.00
_cell.angle_gamma   90.00
#
_symmetry.space_group_name_H-M   'P 1'
#
loop_
_entity.id
_entity.type
_entity.pdbx_description
1 polymer ?
#
loop_
_entity_poly.entity_id
_entity_poly.type
_entity_poly.pdbx_seq_one_letter_code
_entity_poly.pdbx_strand_id
1 'polypeptide(L)' 'ASHAAAGGKLGPKWEGPYEVTDALRNEAYKLRSMEGTMLPRTWNVANLKRCYL' A
#
# COMPACT_ATOMS: atom_id res chain seq x y z
N ALA A 1 11.60 10.44 15.34
CA ALA A 1 12.40 10.38 14.11
C ALA A 1 11.44 10.34 12.93
N SER A 2 11.29 11.46 12.22
CA SER A 2 10.41 11.56 11.06
C SER A 2 11.14 10.93 9.87
N HIS A 3 10.60 9.87 9.27
CA HIS A 3 11.14 9.30 8.05
C HIS A 3 11.06 10.34 6.92
N ALA A 4 12.12 11.12 6.75
CA ALA A 4 12.32 11.95 5.58
C ALA A 4 12.71 11.02 4.41
N ALA A 5 11.73 10.43 3.73
CA ALA A 5 11.96 9.94 2.39
C ALA A 5 11.97 11.17 1.47
N ALA A 6 13.12 11.47 0.87
CA ALA A 6 13.28 12.51 -0.13
C ALA A 6 12.49 12.15 -1.40
N GLY A 7 11.16 12.31 -1.34
CA GLY A 7 10.23 12.00 -2.41
C GLY A 7 9.79 13.27 -3.12
N GLY A 8 10.74 14.02 -3.68
CA GLY A 8 10.39 15.04 -4.67
C GLY A 8 9.75 14.39 -5.91
N LYS A 9 9.57 15.16 -6.99
CA LYS A 9 8.99 14.72 -8.29
C LYS A 9 9.58 13.43 -8.90
N LEU A 10 10.72 12.95 -8.38
CA LEU A 10 11.45 11.76 -8.82
C LEU A 10 11.43 10.59 -7.82
N GLY A 11 10.61 10.66 -6.77
CA GLY A 11 10.46 9.57 -5.81
C GLY A 11 9.83 8.31 -6.44
N PRO A 12 9.99 7.13 -5.80
CA PRO A 12 9.30 5.91 -6.22
C PRO A 12 7.79 6.15 -6.23
N LYS A 13 7.12 5.74 -7.31
CA LYS A 13 5.65 5.87 -7.42
C LYS A 13 4.88 4.86 -6.56
N TRP A 14 5.54 3.79 -6.13
CA TRP A 14 4.96 2.68 -5.40
C TRP A 14 5.69 2.56 -4.07
N GLU A 15 4.94 2.54 -2.99
CA GLU A 15 5.44 2.25 -1.64
C GLU A 15 5.22 0.76 -1.39
N GLY A 16 6.24 0.10 -0.84
CA GLY A 16 6.19 -1.16 -0.07
C GLY A 16 5.42 -2.37 -0.64
N PRO A 17 5.84 -3.60 -0.30
CA PRO A 17 4.90 -4.71 -0.31
C PRO A 17 3.88 -4.54 0.83
N TYR A 18 2.61 -4.82 0.54
CA TYR A 18 1.55 -4.91 1.53
C TYR A 18 0.79 -6.22 1.36
N GLU A 19 0.24 -6.71 2.46
CA GLU A 19 -0.64 -7.87 2.46
C GLU A 19 -2.09 -7.44 2.29
N VAL A 20 -2.81 -8.11 1.40
CA VAL A 20 -4.25 -7.98 1.30
C VAL A 20 -4.88 -8.78 2.45
N THR A 21 -5.65 -8.09 3.29
CA THR A 21 -6.32 -8.71 4.45
C THR A 21 -7.80 -8.95 4.21
N ASP A 22 -8.41 -8.20 3.30
CA ASP A 22 -9.83 -8.27 3.01
C ASP A 22 -10.09 -7.76 1.58
N ALA A 23 -10.95 -8.46 0.85
CA ALA A 23 -11.42 -8.08 -0.48
C ALA A 23 -12.85 -7.57 -0.37
N LEU A 24 -13.02 -6.28 -0.61
CA LEU A 24 -14.30 -5.59 -0.51
C LEU A 24 -14.99 -5.55 -1.88
N ARG A 25 -16.26 -5.15 -1.89
CA ARG A 25 -16.99 -4.84 -3.12
C ARG A 25 -16.29 -3.71 -3.90
N ASN A 26 -16.54 -3.65 -5.20
CA ASN A 26 -16.01 -2.63 -6.10
C ASN A 26 -14.47 -2.58 -6.16
N GLU A 27 -13.84 -3.75 -6.12
CA GLU A 27 -12.39 -3.92 -6.30
C GLU A 27 -11.54 -3.14 -5.29
N ALA A 28 -12.07 -2.94 -4.08
CA ALA A 28 -11.37 -2.29 -2.98
C ALA A 28 -10.80 -3.33 -2.01
N TYR A 29 -9.65 -3.03 -1.41
CA TYR A 29 -8.94 -3.95 -0.53
C TYR A 29 -8.54 -3.26 0.77
N LYS A 30 -8.56 -3.98 1.88
CA LYS A 30 -7.87 -3.57 3.11
C LYS A 30 -6.46 -4.12 3.09
N LEU A 31 -5.49 -3.27 3.40
CA LEU A 31 -4.08 -3.61 3.38
C LEU A 31 -3.50 -3.61 4.79
N ARG A 32 -2.47 -4.43 4.97
CA ARG A 32 -1.62 -4.46 6.15
C ARG A 32 -0.16 -4.31 5.73
N SER A 33 0.61 -3.51 6.47
CA SER A 33 2.06 -3.45 6.27
C SER A 33 2.72 -4.77 6.65
N MET A 34 3.91 -5.02 6.12
CA MET A 34 4.69 -6.21 6.49
C MET A 34 5.05 -6.25 7.99
N GLU A 35 4.92 -5.12 8.69
CA GLU A 35 5.12 -4.99 10.14
C GLU A 35 3.85 -5.31 10.95
N GLY A 36 2.77 -5.71 10.28
CA GLY A 36 1.51 -6.10 10.93
C GLY A 36 0.51 -4.96 11.13
N THR A 37 0.84 -3.73 10.75
CA THR A 37 -0.04 -2.56 10.98
C THR A 37 -1.10 -2.46 9.89
N MET A 38 -2.37 -2.35 10.29
CA MET A 38 -3.48 -2.14 9.36
C MET A 38 -3.48 -0.72 8.81
N LEU A 39 -3.63 -0.58 7.49
CA LEU A 39 -3.78 0.75 6.89
C LEU A 39 -5.20 1.28 7.17
N PRO A 40 -5.35 2.56 7.54
CA PRO A 40 -6.64 3.13 7.89
C PRO A 40 -7.58 3.30 6.68
N ARG A 41 -7.04 3.28 5.46
CA ARG A 41 -7.76 3.49 4.21
C ARG A 41 -7.88 2.18 3.42
N THR A 42 -9.00 2.04 2.71
CA THR A 42 -9.20 1.02 1.68
C THR A 42 -8.64 1.46 0.32
N TRP A 43 -8.07 0.52 -0.41
CA TRP A 43 -7.37 0.79 -1.67
C TRP A 43 -8.06 0.10 -2.84
N ASN A 44 -8.42 0.86 -3.86
CA ASN A 44 -8.95 0.30 -5.10
C ASN A 44 -7.83 -0.37 -5.92
N VAL A 45 -8.15 -1.44 -6.64
CA VAL A 45 -7.23 -2.21 -7.49
C VAL A 45 -6.42 -1.35 -8.45
N ALA A 46 -6.99 -0.25 -8.97
CA ALA A 46 -6.31 0.67 -9.87
C ALA A 46 -5.10 1.38 -9.21
N ASN A 47 -5.08 1.44 -7.88
CA ASN A 47 -3.98 2.01 -7.10
C ASN A 47 -3.04 0.92 -6.53
N LEU A 48 -3.16 -0.33 -6.99
CA LEU A 48 -2.37 -1.45 -6.51
C LEU A 48 -1.62 -2.13 -7.66
N LYS A 49 -0.50 -2.76 -7.31
CA LYS A 49 0.22 -3.67 -8.19
C LYS A 49 0.49 -4.97 -7.45
N ARG A 50 0.32 -6.10 -8.13
CA ARG A 50 0.71 -7.40 -7.58
C ARG A 50 2.23 -7.41 -7.40
N CYS A 51 2.64 -7.70 -6.17
CA CYS A 51 4.03 -7.92 -5.84
C CYS A 51 4.28 -9.44 -5.89
N TYR A 52 5.22 -9.87 -6.74
CA TYR A 52 5.65 -11.27 -6.84
C TYR A 52 7.01 -11.37 -6.13
N LEU A 53 6.97 -11.41 -4.80
CA LEU A 53 8.15 -11.66 -3.97
C LEU A 53 8.51 -13.15 -4.01
#